data_AF-A0A420TZR3-F1
#
_entry.id   AF-A0A420TZR3-F1
#
_cell.length_a   1.000
_cell.length_b   1.000
_cell.length_c   1.000
_cell.angle_alpha   90.00
_cell.angle_beta   90.00
_cell.angle_gamma   90.00
#
_symmetry.space_group_name_H-M   'P 1'
#
loop_
_entity.id
_entity.type
_entity.pdbx_description
1 polymer ?
#
loop_
_entity_poly.entity_id
_entity_poly.type
_entity_poly.pdbx_seq_one_letter_code
_entity_poly.pdbx_strand_id
1 'polypeptide(L)'
;MEDGAENIVIGTCSGCGAEPCGDHLLQGFRECDRRLEQYCREGFTGGEVTVQFLKTRNQPLTIMEITRCCVCYSRTHPTAMCLRLLDSRTCRCPICRSSQHDIGDCPDFNTMNLCRQVQLLVADRAGLPPLGKGFPWWDYLHRWMNDPVSENKVLSGFPWSEKFAKEITSREGGQHVKRLQAEFDKDFDRSVLPVDESTRTINGVYTNLWCPANVRGWVHSAGSSNQ
;
A
#
# COMPACT_ATOMS: atom_id res chain seq x y z
N MET A 1 -15.72 29.04 -4.67
CA MET A 1 -14.40 29.13 -4.03
C MET A 1 -13.69 27.85 -4.40
N GLU A 2 -12.80 28.00 -5.36
CA GLU A 2 -11.91 26.98 -5.89
C GLU A 2 -10.91 26.62 -4.78
N ASP A 3 -10.63 25.33 -4.64
CA ASP A 3 -9.31 24.91 -4.16
C ASP A 3 -8.92 23.68 -4.96
N GLY A 4 -8.08 23.91 -5.97
CA GLY A 4 -7.58 22.90 -6.89
C GLY A 4 -6.49 22.10 -6.21
N ALA A 5 -6.81 20.88 -5.79
CA ALA A 5 -5.79 19.90 -5.48
C ALA A 5 -5.17 19.42 -6.81
N GLU A 6 -3.98 19.94 -7.12
CA GLU A 6 -3.11 19.40 -8.17
C GLU A 6 -2.80 17.94 -7.85
N ASN A 7 -3.41 17.01 -8.60
CA ASN A 7 -3.00 15.62 -8.58
C ASN A 7 -1.67 15.51 -9.34
N ILE A 8 -0.56 15.54 -8.61
CA ILE A 8 0.78 15.33 -9.15
C ILE A 8 0.88 13.88 -9.63
N VAL A 9 0.86 13.69 -10.95
CA VAL A 9 1.21 12.41 -11.59
C VAL A 9 2.72 12.40 -11.80
N ILE A 10 3.44 11.63 -10.99
CA ILE A 10 4.87 11.36 -11.21
C ILE A 10 4.98 10.21 -12.22
N GLY A 11 5.13 10.56 -13.50
CA GLY A 11 5.46 9.60 -14.56
C GLY A 11 6.96 9.63 -14.83
N THR A 12 7.67 8.51 -14.60
CA THR A 12 9.02 8.32 -15.13
C THR A 12 8.94 7.70 -16.52
N CYS A 13 9.43 8.41 -17.54
CA CYS A 13 9.68 7.84 -18.87
C CYS A 13 10.86 6.87 -18.77
N SER A 14 10.60 5.58 -18.61
CA SER A 14 11.63 4.53 -18.53
C SER A 14 12.29 4.22 -19.88
N GLY A 15 12.20 5.12 -20.87
CA GLY A 15 12.27 4.75 -22.28
C GLY A 15 13.58 5.01 -23.04
N CYS A 16 14.37 6.06 -22.77
CA CYS A 16 15.52 6.32 -23.66
C CYS A 16 16.69 7.18 -23.16
N GLY A 17 16.61 7.85 -22.00
CA GLY A 17 17.75 8.62 -21.49
C GLY A 17 18.25 9.76 -22.40
N ALA A 18 17.40 10.32 -23.28
CA ALA A 18 17.75 11.44 -24.16
C ALA A 18 16.68 12.54 -24.17
N GLU A 19 17.12 13.80 -24.12
CA GLU A 19 16.30 14.98 -24.46
C GLU A 19 16.17 15.14 -25.99
N PRO A 20 15.10 15.77 -26.50
CA PRO A 20 13.72 15.74 -26.05
C PRO A 20 12.88 14.77 -26.90
N CYS A 21 11.99 14.02 -26.27
CA CYS A 21 11.03 13.16 -26.93
C CYS A 21 10.12 14.00 -27.84
N GLY A 22 10.08 13.73 -29.15
CA GLY A 22 9.31 14.54 -30.12
C GLY A 22 7.81 14.66 -29.79
N ASP A 23 7.17 15.74 -30.24
CA ASP A 23 5.79 16.16 -29.88
C ASP A 23 4.72 15.05 -29.93
N HIS A 24 4.89 14.05 -30.80
CA HIS A 24 3.98 12.90 -30.89
C HIS A 24 3.98 11.99 -29.64
N LEU A 25 5.10 11.87 -28.94
CA LEU A 25 5.17 11.13 -27.66
C LEU A 25 4.45 11.90 -26.55
N LEU A 26 4.64 13.22 -26.49
CA LEU A 26 3.93 14.11 -25.57
C LEU A 26 2.41 14.09 -25.83
N GLN A 27 1.99 14.01 -27.09
CA GLN A 27 0.58 13.87 -27.45
C GLN A 27 0.00 12.53 -26.98
N GLY A 28 0.78 11.45 -27.04
CA GLY A 28 0.43 10.14 -26.47
C GLY A 28 0.22 10.19 -24.96
N PHE A 29 1.12 10.84 -24.22
CA PHE A 29 0.96 11.06 -22.77
C PHE A 29 -0.28 11.91 -22.44
N ARG A 30 -0.51 13.00 -23.19
CA ARG A 30 -1.72 13.85 -23.00
C ARG A 30 -3.03 13.11 -23.27
N GLU A 31 -3.04 12.13 -24.17
CA GLU A 31 -4.19 11.26 -24.39
C GLU A 31 -4.35 10.23 -23.24
N CYS A 32 -3.24 9.74 -22.67
CA CYS A 32 -3.27 8.92 -21.45
C CYS A 32 -3.89 9.70 -20.29
N ASP A 33 -3.45 10.93 -20.08
CA ASP A 33 -3.95 11.81 -19.01
C ASP A 33 -5.45 12.07 -19.18
N ARG A 34 -5.90 12.44 -20.39
CA ARG A 34 -7.34 12.67 -20.66
C ARG A 34 -8.19 11.42 -20.44
N ARG A 35 -7.70 10.24 -20.81
CA ARG A 35 -8.43 8.98 -20.55
C ARG A 35 -8.43 8.63 -19.07
N LEU A 36 -7.31 8.86 -18.36
CA LEU A 36 -7.24 8.67 -16.91
C LEU A 36 -8.21 9.59 -16.17
N GLU A 37 -8.27 10.88 -16.54
CA GLU A 37 -9.26 11.84 -16.04
C GLU A 37 -10.71 11.41 -16.29
N GLN A 38 -10.99 10.81 -17.45
CA GLN A 38 -12.31 10.24 -17.74
C GLN A 38 -12.61 9.05 -16.81
N TYR A 39 -11.66 8.15 -16.60
CA TYR A 39 -11.84 7.01 -15.71
C TYR A 39 -12.01 7.44 -14.24
N CYS A 40 -11.27 8.45 -13.77
CA CYS A 40 -11.50 9.03 -12.46
C CYS A 40 -12.92 9.61 -12.33
N ARG A 41 -13.42 10.28 -13.38
CA ARG A 41 -14.82 10.77 -13.43
C ARG A 41 -15.86 9.64 -13.44
N GLU A 42 -15.52 8.48 -13.99
CA GLU A 42 -16.35 7.27 -13.97
C GLU A 42 -16.24 6.47 -12.65
N GLY A 43 -15.49 6.98 -11.66
CA GLY A 43 -15.38 6.39 -10.32
C GLY A 43 -14.30 5.31 -10.18
N PHE A 44 -13.36 5.23 -11.12
CA PHE A 44 -12.19 4.35 -11.00
C PHE A 44 -11.08 5.03 -10.20
N THR A 45 -10.65 4.39 -9.11
CA THR A 45 -9.61 4.89 -8.18
C THR A 45 -8.33 4.03 -8.19
N GLY A 46 -8.28 3.02 -9.07
CA GLY A 46 -7.16 2.09 -9.17
C GLY A 46 -6.93 1.61 -10.60
N GLY A 47 -5.71 1.86 -11.10
CA GLY A 47 -5.24 1.43 -12.42
C GLY A 47 -3.73 1.56 -12.50
N GLU A 48 -3.06 0.62 -13.16
CA GLU A 48 -1.68 0.82 -13.61
C GLU A 48 -1.74 1.26 -15.06
N VAL A 49 -1.24 2.46 -15.35
CA VAL A 49 -1.14 2.98 -16.70
C VAL A 49 0.23 2.58 -17.22
N THR A 50 0.29 1.57 -18.08
CA THR A 50 1.51 1.24 -18.81
C THR A 50 1.39 1.71 -20.25
N VAL A 51 2.39 2.47 -20.70
CA VAL A 51 2.54 2.83 -22.11
C VAL A 51 3.38 1.75 -22.77
N GLN A 52 2.77 0.93 -23.61
CA GLN A 52 3.47 -0.08 -24.40
C GLN A 52 3.61 0.38 -25.85
N PHE A 53 4.81 0.29 -26.40
CA PHE A 53 5.04 0.45 -27.84
C PHE A 53 4.95 -0.93 -28.50
N LEU A 54 3.82 -1.22 -29.15
CA LEU A 54 3.69 -2.44 -29.93
C LEU A 54 4.62 -2.35 -31.14
N LYS A 55 5.49 -3.34 -31.33
CA LYS A 55 6.45 -3.43 -32.46
C LYS A 55 5.81 -3.31 -33.86
N THR A 56 4.49 -3.46 -33.95
CA THR A 56 3.71 -3.46 -35.19
C THR A 56 2.90 -2.17 -35.43
N ARG A 57 2.91 -1.22 -34.49
CA ARG A 57 2.20 0.06 -34.63
C ARG A 57 3.11 1.19 -34.13
N ASN A 58 3.37 2.19 -34.96
CA ASN A 58 4.05 3.45 -34.59
C ASN A 58 3.18 4.34 -33.68
N GLN A 59 2.36 3.75 -32.81
CA GLN A 59 1.51 4.45 -31.86
C GLN A 59 1.66 3.81 -30.48
N PRO A 60 1.85 4.62 -29.42
CA PRO A 60 1.83 4.12 -28.06
C PRO A 60 0.44 3.55 -27.76
N LEU A 61 0.38 2.30 -27.27
CA LEU A 61 -0.83 1.79 -26.64
C LEU A 61 -0.76 2.07 -25.15
N THR A 62 -1.66 2.92 -24.70
CA THR A 62 -2.00 3.07 -23.29
C THR A 62 -2.84 1.86 -22.88
N ILE A 63 -2.23 0.96 -22.14
CA ILE A 63 -2.96 -0.13 -21.49
C ILE A 63 -3.21 0.33 -20.06
N MET A 64 -4.47 0.68 -19.78
CA MET A 64 -4.91 0.82 -18.40
C MET A 64 -5.39 -0.55 -17.94
N GLU A 65 -4.58 -1.23 -17.16
CA GLU A 65 -5.06 -2.43 -16.48
C GLU A 65 -5.92 -1.98 -15.30
N ILE A 66 -7.24 -2.14 -15.44
CA ILE A 66 -8.18 -1.99 -14.32
C ILE A 66 -7.76 -3.00 -13.26
N THR A 67 -7.08 -2.52 -12.22
CA THR A 67 -6.57 -3.36 -11.15
C THR A 67 -7.73 -3.69 -10.24
N ARG A 68 -8.42 -4.79 -10.53
CA ARG A 68 -9.40 -5.35 -9.60
C ARG A 68 -8.65 -5.75 -8.34
N CYS A 69 -9.17 -5.36 -7.18
CA CYS A 69 -8.71 -5.86 -5.90
C CYS A 69 -8.73 -7.40 -5.92
N CYS A 70 -7.60 -8.05 -5.72
CA CYS A 70 -7.53 -9.52 -5.79
C CYS A 70 -8.19 -10.22 -4.60
N VAL A 71 -8.55 -9.46 -3.55
CA VAL A 71 -9.19 -9.97 -2.33
C VAL A 71 -10.71 -9.90 -2.40
N CYS A 72 -11.26 -8.77 -2.86
CA CYS A 72 -12.70 -8.54 -2.88
C CYS A 72 -13.30 -8.38 -4.29
N TYR A 73 -12.45 -8.39 -5.33
CA TYR A 73 -12.79 -8.21 -6.74
C TYR A 73 -13.42 -6.86 -7.11
N SER A 74 -13.43 -5.90 -6.17
CA SER A 74 -13.87 -4.54 -6.47
C SER A 74 -12.93 -3.84 -7.45
N ARG A 75 -13.47 -2.85 -8.15
CA ARG A 75 -12.76 -1.91 -9.03
C ARG A 75 -12.56 -0.53 -8.40
N THR A 76 -13.08 -0.34 -7.18
CA THR A 76 -13.09 0.93 -6.43
C THR A 76 -11.88 1.11 -5.53
N HIS A 77 -10.95 0.16 -5.50
CA HIS A 77 -9.68 0.28 -4.79
C HIS A 77 -8.67 -0.74 -5.29
N PRO A 78 -7.36 -0.46 -5.20
CA PRO A 78 -6.31 -1.46 -5.38
C PRO A 78 -6.26 -2.44 -4.20
N THR A 79 -5.69 -3.63 -4.40
CA THR A 79 -5.50 -4.63 -3.33
C THR A 79 -4.85 -4.05 -2.07
N ALA A 80 -3.87 -3.15 -2.25
CA ALA A 80 -3.15 -2.47 -1.18
C ALA A 80 -3.99 -1.45 -0.39
N MET A 81 -5.29 -1.29 -0.68
CA MET A 81 -6.25 -0.49 0.10
C MET A 81 -7.45 -1.31 0.55
N CYS A 82 -7.44 -2.63 0.34
CA CYS A 82 -8.51 -3.49 0.82
C CYS A 82 -8.48 -3.62 2.34
N LEU A 83 -9.65 -3.47 2.96
CA LEU A 83 -9.92 -3.65 4.39
C LEU A 83 -10.13 -5.12 4.77
N ARG A 84 -10.19 -6.02 3.79
CA ARG A 84 -10.16 -7.45 4.03
C ARG A 84 -8.72 -7.92 4.16
N LEU A 85 -8.47 -8.78 5.15
CA LEU A 85 -7.16 -9.40 5.32
C LEU A 85 -6.80 -10.22 4.08
N LEU A 86 -5.63 -9.96 3.50
CA LEU A 86 -5.10 -10.73 2.37
C LEU A 86 -4.78 -12.15 2.83
N ASP A 87 -5.47 -13.15 2.29
CA ASP A 87 -5.08 -14.54 2.45
C ASP A 87 -4.08 -14.91 1.33
N SER A 88 -2.87 -15.29 1.72
CA SER A 88 -1.76 -15.59 0.79
C SER A 88 -2.07 -16.77 -0.14
N ARG A 89 -3.04 -17.63 0.19
CA ARG A 89 -3.38 -18.80 -0.64
C ARG A 89 -4.25 -18.49 -1.86
N THR A 90 -4.99 -17.39 -1.83
CA THR A 90 -5.98 -17.07 -2.87
C THR A 90 -5.63 -15.80 -3.64
N CYS A 91 -4.66 -15.04 -3.16
CA CYS A 91 -4.32 -13.73 -3.70
C CYS A 91 -2.95 -13.77 -4.40
N ARG A 92 -2.87 -13.10 -5.54
CA ARG A 92 -1.59 -12.76 -6.18
C ARG A 92 -0.73 -11.92 -5.21
N CYS A 93 0.59 -12.08 -5.28
CA CYS A 93 1.56 -11.26 -4.56
C CYS A 93 1.17 -9.77 -4.68
N PRO A 94 0.98 -9.04 -3.57
CA PRO A 94 0.53 -7.65 -3.63
C PRO A 94 1.58 -6.69 -4.20
N ILE A 95 2.83 -7.15 -4.34
CA ILE A 95 3.96 -6.37 -4.86
C ILE A 95 4.06 -6.51 -6.39
N CYS A 96 4.33 -7.71 -6.90
CA CYS A 96 4.57 -7.95 -8.32
C CYS A 96 3.40 -8.63 -9.06
N ARG A 97 2.29 -8.91 -8.36
CA ARG A 97 1.09 -9.58 -8.88
C ARG A 97 1.28 -11.01 -9.41
N SER A 98 2.42 -11.64 -9.14
CA SER A 98 2.62 -13.07 -9.42
C SER A 98 1.66 -13.93 -8.59
N SER A 99 1.15 -15.01 -9.16
CA SER A 99 0.41 -16.05 -8.42
C SER A 99 1.31 -17.20 -7.95
N GLN A 100 2.61 -17.12 -8.18
CA GLN A 100 3.56 -18.21 -7.89
C GLN A 100 4.19 -18.13 -6.49
N HIS A 101 4.10 -16.97 -5.84
CA HIS A 101 4.71 -16.71 -4.55
C HIS A 101 3.87 -15.73 -3.74
N ASP A 102 4.08 -15.72 -2.43
CA ASP A 102 3.59 -14.67 -1.54
C ASP A 102 4.60 -13.52 -1.42
N ILE A 103 4.30 -12.54 -0.56
CA ILE A 103 5.18 -11.39 -0.35
C ILE A 103 6.57 -11.76 0.21
N GLY A 104 6.69 -12.83 1.01
CA GLY A 104 7.95 -13.25 1.60
C GLY A 104 8.94 -13.82 0.58
N ASP A 105 8.41 -14.50 -0.42
CA ASP A 105 9.19 -15.08 -1.52
C ASP A 105 9.26 -14.16 -2.75
N CYS A 106 8.78 -12.91 -2.64
CA CYS A 106 8.75 -11.98 -3.76
C CYS A 106 10.14 -11.38 -4.06
N PRO A 107 10.72 -11.59 -5.26
CA PRO A 107 12.04 -11.05 -5.61
C PRO A 107 12.09 -9.52 -5.55
N ASP A 108 11.03 -8.86 -6.01
CA ASP A 108 10.96 -7.39 -6.00
C ASP A 108 10.93 -6.85 -4.57
N PHE A 109 10.20 -7.50 -3.67
CA PHE A 109 10.19 -7.13 -2.25
C PHE A 109 11.55 -7.37 -1.59
N ASN A 110 12.20 -8.49 -1.89
CA ASN A 110 13.48 -8.88 -1.29
C ASN A 110 14.66 -8.04 -1.78
N THR A 111 14.54 -7.40 -2.94
CA THR A 111 15.55 -6.45 -3.46
C THR A 111 15.37 -5.02 -2.94
N MET A 112 14.22 -4.69 -2.34
CA MET A 112 14.01 -3.39 -1.69
C MET A 112 14.89 -3.22 -0.46
N ASN A 113 15.36 -2.00 -0.23
CA ASN A 113 16.02 -1.66 1.03
C ASN A 113 15.02 -1.69 2.21
N LEU A 114 15.56 -1.82 3.42
CA LEU A 114 14.77 -1.95 4.64
C LEU A 114 13.79 -0.79 4.87
N CYS A 115 14.19 0.45 4.54
CA CYS A 115 13.30 1.62 4.63
C CYS A 115 12.07 1.46 3.74
N ARG A 116 12.25 1.01 2.48
CA ARG A 116 11.14 0.81 1.54
C ARG A 116 10.26 -0.36 1.96
N GLN A 117 10.84 -1.44 2.48
CA GLN A 117 10.09 -2.56 3.05
C GLN A 117 9.21 -2.10 4.22
N VAL A 118 9.74 -1.31 5.16
CA VAL A 118 8.96 -0.76 6.29
C VAL A 118 7.91 0.23 5.84
N GLN A 119 8.21 1.09 4.85
CA GLN A 119 7.21 1.99 4.27
C GLN A 119 5.99 1.20 3.77
N LEU A 120 6.22 0.16 2.96
CA LEU A 120 5.16 -0.65 2.39
C LEU A 120 4.38 -1.44 3.45
N LEU A 121 5.08 -2.08 4.38
CA LEU A 121 4.46 -2.99 5.34
C LEU A 121 3.80 -2.27 6.51
N VAL A 122 4.28 -1.09 6.88
CA VAL A 122 3.91 -0.41 8.13
C VAL A 122 3.24 0.93 7.84
N ALA A 123 3.96 1.87 7.25
CA ALA A 123 3.49 3.25 7.09
C ALA A 123 2.31 3.34 6.10
N ASP A 124 2.43 2.73 4.92
CA ASP A 124 1.38 2.71 3.89
C ASP A 124 0.14 1.93 4.39
N ARG A 125 0.34 1.05 5.37
CA ARG A 125 -0.69 0.21 5.99
C ARG A 125 -1.17 0.71 7.34
N ALA A 126 -0.79 1.92 7.75
CA ALA A 126 -1.30 2.53 8.98
C ALA A 126 -2.84 2.59 8.96
N GLY A 127 -3.48 2.03 9.99
CA GLY A 127 -4.95 1.94 10.09
C GLY A 127 -5.61 0.95 9.13
N LEU A 128 -4.84 0.07 8.48
CA LEU A 128 -5.33 -0.94 7.53
C LEU A 128 -4.89 -2.35 7.97
N PRO A 129 -5.49 -3.43 7.43
CA PRO A 129 -5.00 -4.78 7.66
C PRO A 129 -3.53 -4.96 7.26
N PRO A 130 -2.79 -5.94 7.80
CA PRO A 130 -1.44 -6.24 7.32
C PRO A 130 -1.46 -6.76 5.87
N LEU A 131 -0.37 -6.52 5.14
CA LEU A 131 -0.15 -7.00 3.77
C LEU A 131 0.21 -8.51 3.76
N GLY A 132 -0.78 -9.33 4.10
CA GLY A 132 -0.65 -10.79 4.10
C GLY A 132 -0.83 -11.39 5.49
N LYS A 133 -1.68 -12.41 5.56
CA LYS A 133 -1.87 -13.24 6.74
C LYS A 133 -0.59 -14.02 7.06
N GLY A 134 -0.14 -13.97 8.31
CA GLY A 134 1.06 -14.61 8.81
C GLY A 134 2.35 -13.86 8.49
N PHE A 135 2.29 -12.74 7.75
CA PHE A 135 3.49 -12.01 7.36
C PHE A 135 3.95 -11.05 8.47
N PRO A 136 5.16 -11.20 9.04
CA PRO A 136 5.57 -10.54 10.26
C PRO A 136 6.07 -9.11 10.00
N TRP A 137 5.19 -8.19 9.60
CA TRP A 137 5.54 -6.78 9.35
C TRP A 137 6.25 -6.12 10.54
N TRP A 138 5.92 -6.54 11.76
CA TRP A 138 6.51 -6.05 13.00
C TRP A 138 7.99 -6.41 13.12
N ASP A 139 8.46 -7.49 12.49
CA ASP A 139 9.88 -7.87 12.51
C ASP A 139 10.71 -6.88 11.69
N TYR A 140 10.20 -6.48 10.52
CA TYR A 140 10.83 -5.44 9.69
C TYR A 140 10.86 -4.10 10.39
N LEU A 141 9.77 -3.73 11.09
CA LEU A 141 9.74 -2.54 11.93
C LEU A 141 10.82 -2.59 13.02
N HIS A 142 10.93 -3.71 13.74
CA HIS A 142 11.93 -3.88 14.79
C HIS A 142 13.35 -3.71 14.22
N ARG A 143 13.65 -4.39 13.11
CA ARG A 143 14.95 -4.28 12.44
C ARG A 143 15.26 -2.84 12.05
N TRP A 144 14.29 -2.14 11.45
CA TRP A 144 14.48 -0.76 11.02
C TRP A 144 14.72 0.21 12.17
N MET A 145 13.97 0.11 13.27
CA MET A 145 14.21 0.97 14.43
C MET A 145 15.57 0.74 15.12
N ASN A 146 16.18 -0.42 14.91
CA ASN A 146 17.53 -0.72 15.39
C ASN A 146 18.62 -0.41 14.34
N ASP A 147 18.23 0.07 13.16
CA ASP A 147 19.14 0.47 12.09
C ASP A 147 19.41 1.98 12.17
N PRO A 148 20.68 2.44 12.06
CA PRO A 148 21.01 3.86 12.03
C PRO A 148 20.24 4.66 10.97
N VAL A 149 19.82 4.02 9.86
CA VAL A 149 19.05 4.65 8.76
C VAL A 149 17.66 5.13 9.19
N SER A 150 17.15 4.67 10.34
CA SER A 150 15.86 5.12 10.84
C SER A 150 15.87 6.57 11.28
N GLU A 151 17.04 7.13 11.68
CA GLU A 151 17.22 8.54 12.05
C GLU A 151 16.15 9.10 13.01
N ASN A 152 15.59 8.27 13.89
CA ASN A 152 14.47 8.62 14.77
C ASN A 152 13.18 9.08 14.04
N LYS A 153 12.97 8.64 12.79
CA LYS A 153 11.74 8.91 12.04
C LYS A 153 10.51 8.37 12.79
N VAL A 154 9.52 9.23 12.94
CA VAL A 154 8.24 8.90 13.56
C VAL A 154 7.29 8.36 12.50
N LEU A 155 6.75 7.16 12.73
CA LEU A 155 5.69 6.60 11.89
C LEU A 155 4.34 7.20 12.28
N SER A 156 3.52 7.52 11.28
CA SER A 156 2.19 8.11 11.46
C SER A 156 1.16 7.14 12.06
N GLY A 157 1.47 5.84 12.07
CA GLY A 157 0.63 4.80 12.66
C GLY A 157 1.14 3.41 12.29
N PHE A 158 0.36 2.40 12.66
CA PHE A 158 0.68 1.00 12.44
C PHE A 158 -0.48 0.26 11.78
N PRO A 159 -0.20 -0.86 11.10
CA PRO A 159 -1.24 -1.77 10.64
C PRO A 159 -2.07 -2.29 11.81
N TRP A 160 -3.31 -2.65 11.51
CA TRP A 160 -4.11 -3.47 12.42
C TRP A 160 -3.39 -4.78 12.73
N SER A 161 -3.63 -5.33 13.90
CA SER A 161 -3.37 -6.71 14.20
C SER A 161 -4.20 -7.61 13.28
N GLU A 162 -3.69 -8.81 12.99
CA GLU A 162 -4.46 -9.80 12.25
C GLU A 162 -5.78 -10.17 12.94
N LYS A 163 -5.78 -10.19 14.28
CA LYS A 163 -6.96 -10.53 15.07
C LYS A 163 -8.06 -9.51 14.82
N PHE A 164 -7.73 -8.22 14.92
CA PHE A 164 -8.66 -7.13 14.67
C PHE A 164 -9.14 -7.13 13.22
N ALA A 165 -8.24 -7.30 12.24
CA ALA A 165 -8.62 -7.39 10.82
C ALA A 165 -9.60 -8.56 10.55
N LYS A 166 -9.38 -9.72 11.18
CA LYS A 166 -10.29 -10.89 11.10
C LYS A 166 -11.66 -10.57 11.74
N GLU A 167 -11.68 -9.89 12.87
CA GLU A 167 -12.91 -9.48 13.54
C GLU A 167 -13.73 -8.52 12.66
N ILE A 168 -13.11 -7.44 12.17
CA ILE A 168 -13.75 -6.49 11.24
C ILE A 168 -14.28 -7.20 10.00
N THR A 169 -13.49 -8.11 9.42
CA THR A 169 -13.86 -8.85 8.20
C THR A 169 -15.03 -9.81 8.42
N SER A 170 -15.12 -10.45 9.58
CA SER A 170 -16.15 -11.46 9.89
C SER A 170 -17.42 -10.89 10.52
N ARG A 171 -17.35 -9.68 11.09
CA ARG A 171 -18.47 -8.99 11.74
C ARG A 171 -19.68 -8.90 10.80
N GLU A 172 -20.84 -9.26 11.35
CA GLU A 172 -22.12 -9.28 10.62
C GLU A 172 -22.03 -10.10 9.31
N GLY A 173 -21.34 -11.24 9.34
CA GLY A 173 -21.15 -12.07 8.14
C GLY A 173 -20.38 -11.36 7.02
N GLY A 174 -19.53 -10.39 7.38
CA GLY A 174 -18.76 -9.57 6.45
C GLY A 174 -19.53 -8.44 5.79
N GLN A 175 -20.76 -8.13 6.22
CA GLN A 175 -21.47 -6.95 5.75
C GLN A 175 -20.90 -5.65 6.32
N HIS A 176 -20.37 -5.70 7.55
CA HIS A 176 -19.73 -4.56 8.19
C HIS A 176 -18.53 -4.06 7.38
N VAL A 177 -17.56 -4.93 7.07
CA VAL A 177 -16.38 -4.54 6.27
C VAL A 177 -16.74 -4.06 4.86
N LYS A 178 -17.83 -4.56 4.25
CA LYS A 178 -18.27 -4.08 2.94
C LYS A 178 -18.75 -2.63 3.00
N ARG A 179 -19.57 -2.28 4.01
CA ARG A 179 -20.03 -0.90 4.20
C ARG A 179 -18.88 0.02 4.57
N LEU A 180 -17.99 -0.44 5.46
CA LEU A 180 -16.80 0.31 5.84
C LEU A 180 -15.87 0.56 4.64
N GLN A 181 -15.64 -0.44 3.78
CA GLN A 181 -14.87 -0.28 2.55
C GLN A 181 -15.54 0.70 1.59
N ALA A 182 -16.87 0.62 1.41
CA ALA A 182 -17.59 1.54 0.54
C ALA A 182 -17.50 3.00 1.02
N GLU A 183 -17.46 3.24 2.33
CA GLU A 183 -17.21 4.57 2.88
C GLU A 183 -15.77 5.01 2.66
N PHE A 184 -14.82 4.13 2.98
CA PHE A 184 -13.39 4.40 2.81
C PHE A 184 -13.00 4.66 1.33
N ASP A 185 -13.60 3.94 0.39
CA ASP A 185 -13.30 4.05 -1.05
C ASP A 185 -13.72 5.39 -1.67
N LYS A 186 -14.53 6.21 -0.98
CA LYS A 186 -14.93 7.53 -1.48
C LYS A 186 -13.74 8.47 -1.56
N ASP A 187 -13.00 8.60 -0.45
CA ASP A 187 -11.97 9.62 -0.27
C ASP A 187 -10.63 9.06 0.28
N PHE A 188 -10.58 7.75 0.55
CA PHE A 188 -9.47 7.07 1.24
C PHE A 188 -9.10 7.72 2.59
N ASP A 189 -10.09 8.34 3.24
CA ASP A 189 -9.91 8.96 4.55
C ASP A 189 -9.72 7.89 5.62
N ARG A 190 -8.51 7.81 6.18
CA ARG A 190 -8.20 6.86 7.27
C ARG A 190 -8.94 7.19 8.56
N SER A 191 -9.47 8.40 8.73
CA SER A 191 -10.19 8.82 9.94
C SER A 191 -11.52 8.08 10.11
N VAL A 192 -12.11 7.59 9.02
CA VAL A 192 -13.36 6.81 9.04
C VAL A 192 -13.14 5.35 9.45
N LEU A 193 -11.88 4.91 9.52
CA LEU A 193 -11.53 3.54 9.84
C LEU A 193 -11.50 3.31 11.35
N PRO A 194 -11.92 2.13 11.82
CA PRO A 194 -11.86 1.80 13.23
C PRO A 194 -10.40 1.67 13.69
N VAL A 195 -10.15 2.05 14.93
CA VAL A 195 -8.83 2.02 15.55
C VAL A 195 -8.58 0.66 16.21
N ASP A 196 -7.47 0.02 15.85
CA ASP A 196 -6.98 -1.15 16.58
C ASP A 196 -6.13 -0.71 17.77
N GLU A 197 -6.74 -0.72 18.96
CA GLU A 197 -6.07 -0.36 20.21
C GLU A 197 -4.83 -1.23 20.53
N SER A 198 -4.75 -2.45 20.01
CA SER A 198 -3.62 -3.35 20.26
C SER A 198 -2.34 -2.94 19.54
N THR A 199 -2.44 -2.28 18.38
CA THR A 199 -1.29 -1.84 17.59
C THR A 199 -1.22 -0.34 17.42
N ARG A 200 -2.17 0.44 17.97
CA ARG A 200 -2.25 1.90 17.85
C ARG A 200 -0.96 2.64 18.18
N THR A 201 -0.19 2.14 19.13
CA THR A 201 1.07 2.76 19.59
C THR A 201 2.22 1.78 19.50
N ILE A 202 3.45 2.30 19.51
CA ILE A 202 4.66 1.47 19.55
C ILE A 202 4.69 0.56 20.78
N ASN A 203 4.19 1.02 21.93
CA ASN A 203 4.06 0.20 23.13
C ASN A 203 3.04 -0.92 22.94
N GLY A 204 1.96 -0.65 22.19
CA GLY A 204 1.00 -1.67 21.76
C GLY A 204 1.66 -2.73 20.89
N VAL A 205 2.43 -2.32 19.87
CA VAL A 205 3.20 -3.23 19.01
C VAL A 205 4.18 -4.07 19.83
N TYR A 206 4.94 -3.44 20.74
CA TYR A 206 5.86 -4.14 21.62
C TYR A 206 5.14 -5.20 22.47
N THR A 207 4.07 -4.80 23.16
CA THR A 207 3.36 -5.66 24.13
C THR A 207 2.64 -6.81 23.44
N ASN A 208 2.01 -6.54 22.28
CA ASN A 208 1.11 -7.50 21.63
C ASN A 208 1.78 -8.33 20.53
N LEU A 209 2.92 -7.90 19.99
CA LEU A 209 3.59 -8.58 18.88
C LEU A 209 5.03 -8.98 19.20
N TRP A 210 5.89 -8.06 19.67
CA TRP A 210 7.30 -8.36 19.92
C TRP A 210 7.56 -9.20 21.16
N CYS A 211 6.97 -8.84 22.29
CA CYS A 211 7.16 -9.56 23.54
C CYS A 211 6.69 -11.03 23.43
N PRO A 212 5.50 -11.34 22.88
CA PRO A 212 5.07 -12.73 22.69
C PRO A 212 5.95 -13.51 21.71
N ALA A 213 6.54 -12.83 20.73
CA ALA A 213 7.44 -13.44 19.74
C ALA A 213 8.89 -13.57 20.25
N ASN A 214 9.19 -13.20 21.51
CA ASN A 214 10.54 -13.19 22.09
C ASN A 214 11.57 -12.39 21.28
N VAL A 215 11.13 -11.32 20.60
CA VAL A 215 12.02 -10.41 19.87
C VAL A 215 12.86 -9.64 20.91
N ARG A 216 14.17 -9.90 20.94
CA ARG A 216 15.11 -9.23 21.85
C ARG A 216 15.65 -7.96 21.20
N GLY A 217 15.88 -6.91 21.99
CA GLY A 217 16.69 -5.76 21.56
C GLY A 217 16.09 -4.37 21.73
N TRP A 218 14.91 -4.21 22.34
CA TRP A 218 14.42 -2.85 22.61
C TRP A 218 15.18 -2.22 23.79
N VAL A 219 16.20 -1.42 23.50
CA VAL A 219 16.89 -0.59 24.50
C VAL A 219 16.34 0.82 24.40
N HIS A 220 15.42 1.17 25.29
CA HIS A 220 15.18 2.57 25.61
C HIS A 220 16.46 3.16 26.22
N SER A 221 17.20 3.93 25.43
CA SER A 221 17.94 5.08 25.96
C SER A 221 17.15 6.34 25.61
N ALA A 222 15.95 6.47 26.18
CA ALA A 222 15.21 7.73 26.20
C ALA A 222 15.10 8.16 27.66
N GLY A 223 15.76 9.29 27.96
CA GLY A 223 16.13 9.77 29.28
C GLY A 223 15.06 9.68 30.37
N SER A 224 15.49 9.18 31.53
CA SER A 224 15.04 9.75 32.80
C SER A 224 15.62 11.16 32.90
N SER A 225 14.78 12.14 32.58
CA SER A 225 14.91 13.49 33.12
C SER A 225 13.69 13.73 34.00
N ASN A 226 13.94 14.27 35.19
CA ASN A 226 13.02 14.61 36.30
C ASN A 226 12.71 13.40 37.21
N GLN A 227 13.00 13.39 38.51
CA GLN A 227 13.32 14.44 39.50
C GLN A 227 14.27 13.87 40.56
#